data_AF-A0A3D2N457-F1
#
_entry.id   AF-A0A3D2N457-F1
#
_cell.length_a   1.000
_cell.length_b   1.000
_cell.length_c   1.000
_cell.angle_alpha   90.00
_cell.angle_beta   90.00
_cell.angle_gamma   90.00
#
_symmetry.space_group_name_H-M   'P 1'
#
loop_
_entity.id
_entity.type
_entity.pdbx_description
1 polymer ?
#
loop_
_entity_poly.entity_id
_entity_poly.type
_entity_poly.pdbx_seq_one_letter_code
_entity_poly.pdbx_strand_id
1 'polypeptide(L)'
;VITDSQVFAKANADTPADIKLTSFSILMARHKGFLEIAVRGAKAIDSLKDGDRILISEGCTHHRQCEDIGTVKLPKLLKKYTGKEFRLEFSSGREFPDDLSDFALVIHCGGCMLN
;
A
#
# COMPACT_ATOMS: atom_id res chain seq x y z
N VAL A 1 -7.55 -13.13 16.50
CA VAL A 1 -7.45 -13.82 15.18
C VAL A 1 -6.39 -13.12 14.34
N ILE A 2 -5.53 -13.89 13.68
CA ILE A 2 -4.57 -13.40 12.67
C ILE A 2 -4.94 -14.07 11.36
N THR A 3 -5.04 -13.32 10.27
CA THR A 3 -5.51 -13.85 8.98
C THR A 3 -4.72 -13.32 7.78
N ASP A 4 -4.86 -14.01 6.64
CA ASP A 4 -4.35 -13.52 5.37
C ASP A 4 -5.16 -12.32 4.86
N SER A 5 -4.48 -11.37 4.20
CA SER A 5 -5.13 -10.13 3.73
C SER A 5 -6.19 -10.39 2.66
N GLN A 6 -6.04 -11.48 1.88
CA GLN A 6 -6.98 -11.84 0.82
C GLN A 6 -8.35 -12.29 1.34
N VAL A 7 -8.42 -12.77 2.59
CA VAL A 7 -9.66 -13.25 3.23
C VAL A 7 -10.11 -12.40 4.42
N PHE A 8 -9.54 -11.19 4.58
CA PHE A 8 -9.78 -10.34 5.74
C PHE A 8 -11.26 -10.02 5.96
N ALA A 9 -12.01 -9.73 4.89
CA ALA A 9 -13.44 -9.41 4.97
C ALA A 9 -14.27 -10.58 5.52
N LYS A 10 -13.98 -11.81 5.06
CA LYS A 10 -14.64 -13.02 5.56
C LYS A 10 -14.27 -13.27 7.02
N ALA A 11 -12.97 -13.22 7.34
CA ALA A 11 -12.51 -13.40 8.71
C ALA A 11 -13.12 -12.36 9.67
N ASN A 12 -13.31 -11.12 9.22
CA ASN A 12 -13.98 -10.08 9.99
C ASN A 12 -15.46 -10.37 10.23
N ALA A 13 -16.17 -10.89 9.23
CA ALA A 13 -17.57 -11.30 9.39
C ALA A 13 -17.72 -12.50 10.34
N ASP A 14 -16.76 -13.43 10.31
CA ASP A 14 -16.78 -14.66 11.11
C ASP A 14 -16.22 -14.46 12.54
N THR A 15 -15.57 -13.33 12.85
CA THR A 15 -14.94 -13.06 14.14
C THR A 15 -15.87 -12.23 15.05
N PRO A 16 -16.18 -12.70 16.27
CA PRO A 16 -16.93 -11.91 17.26
C PRO A 16 -16.26 -10.57 17.58
N ALA A 17 -17.06 -9.53 17.83
CA ALA A 17 -16.56 -8.15 17.98
C ALA A 17 -15.65 -7.93 19.21
N ASP A 18 -15.76 -8.77 20.23
CA ASP A 18 -14.92 -8.78 21.43
C ASP A 18 -13.55 -9.44 21.18
N ILE A 19 -13.38 -10.15 20.06
CA ILE A 19 -12.14 -10.81 19.68
C ILE A 19 -11.36 -9.93 18.71
N LYS A 20 -10.15 -9.53 19.13
CA LYS A 20 -9.25 -8.72 18.29
C LYS A 20 -8.87 -9.46 16.99
N LEU A 21 -8.96 -8.77 15.87
CA LEU A 21 -8.59 -9.24 14.53
C LEU A 21 -7.45 -8.40 13.94
N THR A 22 -6.48 -9.05 13.29
CA THR A 22 -5.43 -8.39 12.51
C THR A 22 -4.97 -9.28 11.35
N SER A 23 -4.14 -8.75 10.45
CA SER A 23 -3.54 -9.49 9.33
C SER A 23 -2.03 -9.67 9.50
N PHE A 24 -1.46 -10.64 8.78
CA PHE A 24 0.00 -10.77 8.67
C PHE A 24 0.66 -9.51 8.09
N SER A 25 0.00 -8.82 7.16
CA SER A 25 0.51 -7.57 6.56
C SER A 25 0.61 -6.43 7.56
N ILE A 26 -0.39 -6.25 8.44
CA ILE A 26 -0.36 -5.25 9.51
C ILE A 26 0.73 -5.58 10.54
N LEU A 27 0.87 -6.86 10.90
CA LEU A 27 1.92 -7.31 11.80
C LEU A 27 3.32 -7.10 11.20
N MET A 28 3.51 -7.39 9.91
CA MET A 28 4.78 -7.16 9.21
C MET A 28 5.14 -5.67 9.17
N ALA A 29 4.16 -4.79 8.87
CA ALA A 29 4.37 -3.35 8.88
C ALA A 29 4.78 -2.84 10.26
N ARG A 30 4.18 -3.39 11.34
CA ARG A 30 4.57 -3.05 12.72
C ARG A 30 5.97 -3.55 13.04
N HIS A 31 6.28 -4.79 12.66
CA HIS A 31 7.57 -5.41 12.90
C HIS A 31 8.71 -4.66 12.20
N LYS A 32 8.49 -4.21 10.95
CA LYS A 32 9.42 -3.40 10.17
C LYS A 32 9.41 -1.90 10.55
N GLY A 33 8.63 -1.49 11.55
CA GLY A 33 8.67 -0.14 12.11
C GLY A 33 7.95 0.95 11.32
N PHE A 34 7.23 0.62 10.23
CA PHE A 34 6.58 1.62 9.38
C PHE A 34 5.04 1.67 9.51
N LEU A 35 4.42 0.89 10.39
CA LEU A 35 2.95 0.85 10.52
C LEU A 35 2.33 2.23 10.74
N GLU A 36 2.88 3.05 11.62
CA GLU A 36 2.33 4.38 11.91
C GLU A 36 2.35 5.30 10.68
N ILE A 37 3.44 5.25 9.92
CA ILE A 37 3.58 6.01 8.66
C ILE A 37 2.57 5.49 7.63
N ALA A 38 2.43 4.17 7.50
CA ALA A 38 1.46 3.56 6.58
C ALA A 38 0.01 3.94 6.93
N VAL A 39 -0.36 3.98 8.21
CA VAL A 39 -1.70 4.40 8.65
C VAL A 39 -1.95 5.87 8.34
N ARG A 40 -0.97 6.75 8.59
CA ARG A 40 -1.07 8.17 8.24
C ARG A 40 -1.19 8.39 6.73
N GLY A 41 -0.38 7.66 5.93
CA GLY A 41 -0.45 7.70 4.48
C GLY A 41 -1.79 7.21 3.94
N ALA A 42 -2.32 6.11 4.48
CA ALA A 42 -3.65 5.62 4.13
C ALA A 42 -4.75 6.65 4.44
N LYS A 43 -4.65 7.37 5.56
CA LYS A 43 -5.60 8.44 5.90
C LYS A 43 -5.48 9.66 4.99
N ALA A 44 -4.28 9.99 4.52
CA ALA A 44 -4.03 11.12 3.62
C ALA A 44 -4.68 10.95 2.24
N ILE A 45 -5.01 9.71 1.83
CA ILE A 45 -5.69 9.42 0.56
C ILE A 45 -7.00 10.22 0.41
N ASP A 46 -7.73 10.44 1.50
CA ASP A 46 -8.98 11.22 1.52
C ASP A 46 -8.78 12.67 1.03
N SER A 47 -7.58 13.22 1.24
CA SER A 47 -7.24 14.62 0.98
C SER A 47 -6.57 14.88 -0.37
N LEU A 48 -6.20 13.82 -1.11
CA LEU A 48 -5.56 13.94 -2.41
C LEU A 48 -6.44 14.68 -3.42
N LYS A 49 -5.85 15.32 -4.41
CA LYS A 49 -6.54 16.07 -5.46
C LYS A 49 -6.37 15.38 -6.80
N ASP A 50 -7.28 15.69 -7.73
CA ASP A 50 -7.14 15.25 -9.11
C ASP A 50 -5.82 15.79 -9.71
N GLY A 51 -5.08 14.93 -10.42
CA GLY A 51 -3.79 15.26 -11.01
C GLY A 51 -2.60 15.19 -10.06
N ASP A 52 -2.79 14.92 -8.76
CA ASP A 52 -1.68 14.73 -7.81
C ASP A 52 -0.74 13.60 -8.27
N ARG A 53 0.56 13.78 -8.01
CA ARG A 53 1.58 12.77 -8.31
C ARG A 53 1.67 11.76 -7.18
N ILE A 54 1.64 10.48 -7.54
CA ILE A 54 1.78 9.36 -6.60
C ILE A 54 2.90 8.45 -7.09
N LEU A 55 3.86 8.19 -6.21
CA LEU A 55 4.92 7.21 -6.45
C LEU A 55 4.51 5.85 -5.91
N ILE A 56 4.57 4.81 -6.73
CA ILE A 56 4.46 3.41 -6.32
C ILE A 56 5.84 2.78 -6.43
N SER A 57 6.44 2.44 -5.29
CA SER A 57 7.85 2.07 -5.21
C SER A 57 8.06 0.67 -4.63
N GLU A 58 8.87 -0.14 -5.29
CA GLU A 58 9.18 -1.50 -4.88
C GLU A 58 10.66 -1.67 -4.55
N GLY A 59 11.00 -2.13 -3.34
CA GLY A 59 12.41 -2.32 -2.94
C GLY A 59 13.14 -3.52 -3.54
N CYS A 60 12.56 -4.20 -4.53
CA CYS A 60 13.15 -5.37 -5.17
C CYS A 60 12.90 -5.37 -6.68
N THR A 61 13.77 -6.04 -7.43
CA THR A 61 13.73 -6.10 -8.90
C THR A 61 13.04 -7.36 -9.43
N HIS A 62 12.34 -8.12 -8.59
CA HIS A 62 11.77 -9.39 -9.03
C HIS A 62 10.67 -9.19 -10.08
N HIS A 63 10.47 -10.22 -10.91
CA HIS A 63 9.56 -10.15 -12.05
C HIS A 63 8.12 -9.86 -11.62
N ARG A 64 7.57 -8.75 -12.10
CA ARG A 64 6.17 -8.37 -11.90
C ARG A 64 5.27 -9.39 -12.60
N GLN A 65 4.35 -9.97 -11.85
CA GLN A 65 3.36 -10.90 -12.41
C GLN A 65 2.30 -10.13 -13.21
N CYS A 66 1.64 -10.81 -14.17
CA CYS A 66 0.43 -10.26 -14.78
C CYS A 66 -0.59 -9.93 -13.68
N GLU A 67 -1.20 -8.74 -13.76
CA GLU A 67 -2.12 -8.22 -12.73
C GLU A 67 -1.48 -7.99 -11.34
N ASP A 68 -0.22 -7.57 -11.34
CA ASP A 68 0.52 -7.19 -10.15
C ASP A 68 -0.22 -6.15 -9.26
N ILE A 69 -0.04 -6.29 -7.95
CA ILE A 69 -0.69 -5.45 -6.95
C ILE A 69 -0.22 -3.99 -7.04
N GLY A 70 1.08 -3.77 -7.25
CA GLY A 70 1.71 -2.46 -7.31
C GLY A 70 1.26 -1.67 -8.53
N THR A 71 1.39 -2.27 -9.70
CA THR A 71 1.23 -1.57 -10.99
C THR A 71 -0.18 -1.62 -11.57
N VAL A 72 -1.04 -2.54 -11.10
CA VAL A 72 -2.39 -2.72 -11.65
C VAL A 72 -3.49 -2.57 -10.60
N LYS A 73 -3.43 -3.33 -9.50
CA LYS A 73 -4.55 -3.37 -8.55
C LYS A 73 -4.64 -2.10 -7.70
N LEU A 74 -3.52 -1.60 -7.18
CA LEU A 74 -3.49 -0.36 -6.39
C LEU A 74 -3.96 0.87 -7.18
N PRO A 75 -3.48 1.12 -8.41
CA PRO A 75 -4.02 2.19 -9.26
C PRO A 75 -5.54 2.13 -9.45
N LYS A 76 -6.07 0.95 -9.78
CA LYS A 76 -7.52 0.74 -9.93
C LYS A 76 -8.27 0.97 -8.62
N LEU A 77 -7.72 0.52 -7.50
CA LEU A 77 -8.32 0.69 -6.17
C LEU A 77 -8.36 2.15 -5.75
N LEU A 78 -7.26 2.90 -5.95
CA LEU A 78 -7.19 4.35 -5.66
C LEU A 78 -8.24 5.13 -6.46
N LYS A 79 -8.31 4.88 -7.77
CA LYS A 79 -9.32 5.51 -8.64
C LYS A 79 -10.73 5.15 -8.22
N LYS A 80 -11.00 3.87 -7.92
CA LYS A 80 -12.32 3.41 -7.44
C LYS A 80 -12.71 4.03 -6.11
N TYR A 81 -11.76 4.15 -5.17
CA TYR A 81 -12.00 4.67 -3.84
C TYR A 81 -12.21 6.18 -3.82
N THR A 82 -11.37 6.92 -4.55
CA THR A 82 -11.34 8.39 -4.52
C THR A 82 -12.18 9.06 -5.59
N GLY A 83 -12.45 8.37 -6.71
CA GLY A 83 -13.06 8.95 -7.90
C GLY A 83 -12.17 9.93 -8.67
N LYS A 84 -10.86 9.98 -8.37
CA LYS A 84 -9.89 10.94 -8.93
C LYS A 84 -8.92 10.24 -9.89
N GLU A 85 -8.39 11.01 -10.85
CA GLU A 85 -7.26 10.60 -11.68
C GLU A 85 -5.95 11.09 -11.06
N PHE A 86 -4.92 10.26 -11.05
CA PHE A 86 -3.61 10.58 -10.48
C PHE A 86 -2.50 10.40 -11.51
N ARG A 87 -1.42 11.15 -11.37
CA ARG A 87 -0.18 10.95 -12.15
C ARG A 87 0.68 9.92 -11.44
N LEU A 88 0.66 8.69 -11.94
CA LEU A 88 1.36 7.56 -11.31
C LEU A 88 2.77 7.41 -11.85
N GLU A 89 3.72 7.31 -10.94
CA GLU A 89 5.11 6.98 -11.24
C GLU A 89 5.49 5.70 -10.52
N PHE A 90 6.41 4.94 -11.12
CA PHE A 90 6.79 3.62 -10.63
C PHE A 90 8.31 3.51 -10.52
N SER A 91 8.78 2.95 -9.41
CA SER A 91 10.18 2.58 -9.24
C SER A 91 10.33 1.17 -8.69
N SER A 92 11.46 0.52 -8.98
CA SER A 92 11.76 -0.82 -8.50
C SER A 92 13.24 -1.03 -8.21
N GLY A 93 13.55 -1.90 -7.25
CA GLY A 93 14.92 -2.26 -6.92
C GLY A 93 15.63 -1.19 -6.10
N ARG A 94 16.74 -0.69 -6.63
CA ARG A 94 17.57 0.35 -6.00
C ARG A 94 17.40 1.73 -6.63
N GLU A 95 16.52 1.86 -7.61
CA GLU A 95 16.30 3.09 -8.37
C GLU A 95 15.21 3.95 -7.71
N PHE A 96 15.47 4.39 -6.48
CA PHE A 96 14.58 5.35 -5.82
C PHE A 96 14.84 6.76 -6.37
N PRO A 97 13.79 7.57 -6.62
CA PRO A 97 13.99 8.96 -6.99
C PRO A 97 14.64 9.73 -5.84
N ASP A 98 15.61 10.58 -6.18
CA ASP A 98 16.33 11.41 -5.20
C ASP A 98 15.48 12.57 -4.66
N ASP A 99 14.50 13.02 -5.46
CA ASP A 99 13.57 14.09 -5.09
C ASP A 99 12.15 13.54 -4.95
N LEU A 100 11.59 13.73 -3.76
CA LEU A 100 10.22 13.33 -3.41
C LEU A 100 9.26 14.52 -3.26
N SER A 101 9.76 15.75 -3.42
CA SER A 101 9.06 16.99 -3.04
C SER A 101 7.72 17.17 -3.76
N ASP A 102 7.62 16.64 -4.98
CA ASP A 102 6.45 16.78 -5.83
C ASP A 102 5.41 15.66 -5.66
N PHE A 103 5.70 14.62 -4.86
CA PHE A 103 4.74 13.53 -4.63
C PHE A 103 3.80 13.85 -3.49
N ALA A 104 2.50 13.80 -3.77
CA ALA A 104 1.46 13.94 -2.75
C ALA A 104 1.31 12.66 -1.90
N LEU A 105 1.70 11.51 -2.44
CA LEU A 105 1.71 10.22 -1.74
C LEU A 105 2.79 9.30 -2.30
N VAL A 106 3.44 8.55 -1.40
CA VAL A 106 4.30 7.42 -1.76
C VAL A 106 3.69 6.13 -1.21
N ILE A 107 3.50 5.15 -2.09
CA ILE A 107 3.07 3.80 -1.76
C ILE A 107 4.26 2.86 -1.95
N HIS A 108 4.92 2.51 -0.85
CA HIS A 108 6.02 1.57 -0.87
C HIS A 108 5.50 0.13 -0.66
N CYS A 109 6.13 -0.85 -1.30
CA CYS A 109 5.82 -2.26 -1.08
C CYS A 109 6.07 -2.67 0.39
N GLY A 110 5.62 -3.87 0.78
CA GLY A 110 5.82 -4.39 2.15
C GLY A 110 7.28 -4.60 2.56
N GLY A 111 8.24 -4.39 1.64
CA GLY A 111 9.67 -4.46 1.91
C GLY A 111 10.13 -5.84 2.37
N CYS A 112 9.50 -6.92 1.89
CA CYS A 112 9.81 -8.29 2.32
C CYS A 112 11.28 -8.67 2.11
N MET A 113 11.93 -8.09 1.10
CA MET A 113 13.34 -8.32 0.77
C MET A 113 14.29 -7.25 1.35
N LEU A 114 13.78 -6.29 2.13
CA LEU A 114 14.56 -5.18 2.71
C LEU A 114 14.80 -5.40 4.21
N ASN A 115 15.94 -4.95 4.73
CA ASN A 115 16.33 -5.02 6.15
C ASN A 115 16.80 -3.66 6.66
#